data_AF-A0A971J6A0-F1
#
_entry.id   AF-A0A971J6A0-F1
#
_cell.length_a   1.000
_cell.length_b   1.000
_cell.length_c   1.000
_cell.angle_alpha   90.00
_cell.angle_beta   90.00
_cell.angle_gamma   90.00
#
_symmetry.space_group_name_H-M   'P 1'
#
loop_
_entity.id
_entity.type
_entity.pdbx_description
1 polymer ?
#
loop_
_entity_poly.entity_id
_entity_poly.type
_entity_poly.pdbx_seq_one_letter_code
_entity_poly.pdbx_strand_id
1 'polypeptide(L)'
;MNDTSPMAGKVFNEMMRKKSGVEKMLMGASMFDSARAISRAVILEKNPDLPPDKLRVELFLSWYKEDFDEESRKRILDALS
;
A
#
# COMPACT_ATOMS: atom_id res chain seq x y z
N MET A 1 7.95 -5.23 20.77
CA MET A 1 8.59 -5.66 19.51
C MET A 1 9.99 -6.13 19.87
N ASN A 2 10.21 -7.44 19.92
CA ASN A 2 11.55 -8.00 20.19
C ASN A 2 12.38 -8.18 18.91
N ASP A 3 11.74 -8.05 17.73
CA ASP A 3 12.38 -8.16 16.41
C ASP A 3 12.99 -6.84 15.92
N THR A 4 12.97 -5.79 16.74
CA THR A 4 13.56 -4.49 16.39
C THR A 4 14.76 -4.23 17.27
N SER A 5 15.91 -3.99 16.65
CA SER A 5 17.12 -3.67 17.40
C SER A 5 16.93 -2.41 18.24
N PRO A 6 17.55 -2.31 19.43
CA PRO A 6 17.45 -1.12 20.27
C PRO A 6 17.86 0.17 19.55
N MET A 7 18.84 0.07 18.65
CA MET A 7 19.29 1.19 17.83
C MET A 7 18.20 1.66 16.85
N ALA A 8 17.56 0.74 16.14
CA ALA A 8 16.46 1.07 15.23
C ALA A 8 15.29 1.71 15.98
N GLY A 9 14.95 1.20 17.16
CA GLY A 9 13.93 1.79 18.04
C GLY A 9 14.28 3.22 18.46
N LYS A 10 15.54 3.49 18.81
CA LYS A 10 16.00 4.84 19.17
C LYS A 10 15.87 5.82 18.01
N VAL A 11 16.34 5.44 16.81
CA VAL A 11 16.25 6.26 15.59
C VAL A 11 14.79 6.56 15.25
N PHE A 12 13.92 5.55 15.28
CA PHE A 12 12.49 5.73 15.03
C PHE A 12 11.87 6.73 16.03
N ASN A 13 12.13 6.58 17.32
CA ASN A 13 11.61 7.46 18.34
C ASN A 13 12.09 8.91 18.18
N GLU A 14 13.36 9.11 17.84
CA GLU A 14 13.91 10.44 17.56
C GLU A 14 13.24 11.10 16.35
N MET A 15 12.99 10.34 15.27
CA MET A 15 12.25 10.85 14.10
C MET A 15 10.82 11.25 14.46
N MET A 16 10.11 10.42 15.23
CA MET A 16 8.72 10.69 15.63
C MET A 16 8.61 11.85 16.62
N ARG A 17 9.62 12.09 17.46
CA ARG A 17 9.66 13.25 18.37
C ARG A 17 9.80 14.58 17.62
N LYS A 18 10.48 14.61 16.48
CA LYS A 18 10.64 15.82 15.66
C LYS A 18 9.37 16.26 14.94
N LYS A 19 8.35 15.39 14.86
CA LYS A 19 7.08 15.66 14.16
C LYS A 19 6.04 16.30 15.09
N SER A 20 5.35 17.31 14.58
CA SER A 20 4.19 17.94 15.18
C SER A 20 2.99 16.99 15.29
N GLY A 21 1.98 17.37 16.08
CA GLY A 21 0.73 16.62 16.18
C GLY A 21 -0.01 16.52 14.84
N VAL A 22 -0.02 17.60 14.05
CA VAL A 22 -0.67 17.64 12.73
C VAL A 22 0.04 16.70 11.75
N GLU A 23 1.37 16.69 11.71
CA GLU A 23 2.11 15.76 10.85
C GLU A 23 1.85 14.30 11.20
N LYS A 24 1.73 13.98 12.50
CA LYS A 24 1.37 12.62 12.94
C LYS A 24 -0.05 12.25 12.53
N MET A 25 -0.99 13.19 12.62
CA MET A 25 -2.37 12.98 12.14
C MET A 25 -2.40 12.74 10.63
N LEU A 26 -1.66 13.55 9.85
CA LEU A 26 -1.56 13.38 8.40
C LEU A 26 -0.92 12.04 8.01
N MET A 27 0.11 11.59 8.74
CA MET A 27 0.69 10.26 8.53
C MET A 27 -0.34 9.13 8.73
N GLY A 28 -1.19 9.24 9.74
CA GLY A 28 -2.30 8.29 9.95
C GLY A 28 -3.33 8.37 8.82
N ALA A 29 -3.68 9.59 8.40
CA ALA A 29 -4.61 9.80 7.29
C ALA A 29 -4.08 9.29 5.93
N SER A 30 -2.76 9.24 5.73
CA SER A 30 -2.11 8.77 4.51
C SER A 30 -1.78 7.27 4.49
N MET A 31 -2.26 6.48 5.48
CA MET A 31 -1.91 5.06 5.57
C MET A 31 -2.37 4.27 4.33
N PHE A 32 -3.55 4.58 3.79
CA PHE A 32 -4.06 3.95 2.58
C PHE A 32 -3.16 4.21 1.37
N ASP A 33 -2.74 5.47 1.17
CA ASP A 33 -1.83 5.85 0.09
C ASP A 33 -0.48 5.16 0.23
N SER A 34 0.00 5.02 1.47
CA SER A 34 1.26 4.35 1.78
C SER A 34 1.18 2.85 1.44
N ALA A 35 0.10 2.18 1.88
CA ALA A 35 -0.15 0.78 1.53
C ALA A 35 -0.23 0.60 0.00
N ARG A 36 -0.95 1.49 -0.69
CA ARG A 36 -1.09 1.45 -2.15
C ARG A 36 0.25 1.63 -2.86
N ALA A 37 1.08 2.55 -2.38
CA ALA A 37 2.42 2.78 -2.93
C ALA A 37 3.32 1.54 -2.76
N ILE A 38 3.29 0.90 -1.59
CA ILE A 38 4.05 -0.34 -1.32
C ILE A 38 3.58 -1.46 -2.24
N SER A 39 2.27 -1.74 -2.33
CA SER A 39 1.75 -2.79 -3.20
C SER A 39 2.09 -2.54 -4.66
N ARG A 40 2.00 -1.27 -5.12
CA ARG A 40 2.40 -0.89 -6.48
C ARG A 40 3.89 -1.15 -6.73
N ALA A 41 4.76 -0.82 -5.78
CA ALA A 41 6.20 -1.06 -5.93
C ALA A 41 6.51 -2.55 -6.07
N VAL A 42 5.87 -3.41 -5.27
CA VAL A 42 6.04 -4.87 -5.36
C VAL A 42 5.57 -5.43 -6.71
N ILE A 43 4.46 -4.91 -7.26
CA ILE A 43 3.96 -5.34 -8.57
C ILE A 43 4.94 -4.92 -9.68
N LEU A 44 5.41 -3.68 -9.65
CA LEU A 44 6.34 -3.15 -10.67
C LEU A 44 7.75 -3.73 -10.54
N GLU A 45 8.18 -4.14 -9.35
CA GLU A 45 9.44 -4.87 -9.19
C GLU A 45 9.42 -6.20 -9.95
N LYS A 46 8.28 -6.90 -9.96
CA LYS A 46 8.10 -8.16 -10.69
C LYS A 46 7.88 -7.95 -12.18
N ASN A 47 7.24 -6.86 -12.58
CA ASN A 47 6.99 -6.51 -13.97
C ASN A 47 7.14 -4.99 -14.20
N PRO A 48 8.35 -4.51 -14.51
CA PRO A 48 8.66 -3.08 -14.60
C PRO A 48 7.88 -2.33 -15.69
N ASP A 49 7.56 -3.01 -16.80
CA ASP A 49 6.91 -2.42 -17.97
C ASP A 49 5.39 -2.64 -17.96
N LEU A 50 4.80 -3.01 -16.81
CA LEU A 50 3.37 -3.28 -16.70
C LEU A 50 2.55 -2.03 -17.05
N PRO A 51 1.62 -2.12 -18.03
CA PRO A 51 0.76 -1.01 -18.40
C PRO A 51 -0.11 -0.50 -17.23
N PRO A 52 -0.48 0.79 -17.19
CA PRO A 52 -1.25 1.37 -16.09
C PRO A 52 -2.61 0.71 -15.81
N ASP A 53 -3.34 0.30 -16.85
CA ASP A 53 -4.60 -0.45 -16.74
C ASP A 53 -4.39 -1.80 -16.06
N LYS A 54 -3.35 -2.54 -16.49
CA LYS A 54 -2.99 -3.84 -15.89
C LYS A 54 -2.50 -3.70 -14.45
N LEU A 55 -1.79 -2.62 -14.12
CA LEU A 55 -1.42 -2.32 -12.74
C LEU A 55 -2.63 -2.08 -11.84
N ARG A 56 -3.69 -1.43 -12.34
CA ARG A 56 -4.94 -1.25 -11.59
C ARG A 56 -5.65 -2.57 -11.34
N VAL A 57 -5.64 -3.46 -12.33
CA VAL A 57 -6.18 -4.82 -12.21
C VAL A 57 -5.41 -5.61 -11.13
N GLU A 58 -4.07 -5.62 -11.18
CA GLU A 58 -3.23 -6.32 -10.20
C GLU A 58 -3.44 -5.79 -8.76
N LEU A 59 -3.56 -4.47 -8.60
CA LEU A 59 -3.86 -3.85 -7.30
C LEU A 59 -5.23 -4.29 -6.78
N PHE A 60 -6.26 -4.28 -7.63
CA PHE A 60 -7.59 -4.72 -7.26
C PHE A 60 -7.59 -6.20 -6.84
N LEU A 61 -6.95 -7.07 -7.61
CA LEU A 61 -6.86 -8.49 -7.29
C LEU A 61 -6.06 -8.75 -6.00
N SER A 62 -5.03 -7.96 -5.74
CA SER A 62 -4.20 -8.11 -4.53
C SER A 62 -4.97 -7.77 -3.25
N TRP A 63 -5.91 -6.82 -3.32
CA TRP A 63 -6.55 -6.26 -2.13
C TRP A 63 -7.99 -6.77 -1.93
N TYR A 64 -8.69 -7.04 -3.02
CA TYR A 64 -10.15 -7.19 -3.01
C TYR A 64 -10.65 -8.46 -3.71
N LYS A 65 -9.77 -9.33 -4.23
CA LYS A 65 -10.19 -10.50 -5.03
C LYS A 65 -11.21 -11.40 -4.32
N GLU A 66 -11.05 -11.58 -3.02
CA GLU A 66 -11.89 -12.46 -2.20
C GLU A 66 -13.09 -11.72 -1.58
N ASP A 67 -13.14 -10.39 -1.70
CA ASP A 67 -14.24 -9.55 -1.19
C ASP A 67 -15.44 -9.53 -2.15
N PHE A 68 -15.26 -10.01 -3.39
CA PHE A 68 -16.26 -10.02 -4.44
C PHE A 68 -16.45 -11.43 -5.00
N ASP A 69 -17.71 -11.78 -5.27
CA ASP A 69 -18.05 -12.98 -6.04
C ASP A 69 -17.50 -12.89 -7.47
N GLU A 70 -17.52 -14.02 -8.18
CA GLU A 70 -16.94 -14.12 -9.52
C GLU A 70 -17.60 -13.17 -10.54
N GLU A 71 -18.91 -12.98 -10.46
CA GLU A 71 -19.66 -12.12 -11.37
C GLU A 71 -19.32 -10.65 -11.14
N SER A 72 -19.38 -10.21 -9.88
CA SER A 72 -19.02 -8.86 -9.46
C SER A 72 -17.57 -8.54 -9.79
N ARG A 73 -16.67 -9.49 -9.53
CA ARG A 73 -15.24 -9.36 -9.85
C ARG A 73 -15.03 -9.19 -11.35
N LYS A 74 -15.69 -9.98 -12.19
CA LYS A 74 -15.59 -9.86 -13.66
C LYS A 74 -16.02 -8.47 -14.13
N ARG A 75 -17.16 -7.97 -13.67
CA ARG A 75 -17.65 -6.63 -14.03
C ARG A 75 -16.66 -5.53 -13.66
N ILE A 76 -16.04 -5.63 -12.47
CA ILE A 76 -15.03 -4.66 -12.03
C ILE A 76 -13.78 -4.74 -12.90
N LEU A 77 -13.30 -5.95 -13.21
CA LEU A 77 -12.13 -6.14 -14.07
C LEU A 77 -12.36 -5.59 -15.48
N ASP A 78 -13.54 -5.81 -16.06
CA ASP A 78 -13.92 -5.26 -17.36
C ASP A 78 -13.93 -3.71 -17.36
N ALA A 79 -14.34 -3.09 -16.24
CA ALA A 79 -14.34 -1.64 -16.08
C ALA A 79 -12.96 -1.01 -15.79
N LEU A 80 -11.99 -1.82 -15.35
CA LEU A 80 -10.60 -1.40 -15.11
C LEU A 80 -9.69 -1.56 -16.34
N SER A 81 -10.16 -2.29 -17.35
CA SER A 81 -9.45 -2.65 -18.58
C SER A 81 -9.48 -1.56 -19.63
#